data_AF-A0A838JA12-F1
#
_entry.id   AF-A0A838JA12-F1
#
_cell.length_a   1.000
_cell.length_b   1.000
_cell.length_c   1.000
_cell.angle_alpha   90.00
_cell.angle_beta   90.00
_cell.angle_gamma   90.00
#
_symmetry.space_group_name_H-M   'P 1'
#
loop_
_entity.id
_entity.type
_entity.pdbx_description
1 polymer ?
#
loop_
_entity_poly.entity_id
_entity_poly.type
_entity_poly.pdbx_seq_one_letter_code
_entity_poly.pdbx_strand_id
1 'polypeptide(L)'
;KDWRLIFSADSAGVPPERALPLGSLILEECEGELVVRTRDDQQQFDLLEIFDSFISDQVCDLFKILAPAPHTPRITVDRLVVCRETWRFAPVDLPWAFRVDPLERYIEMRRWTKAQQMPRFFFVRTPNERKPFYVDLDSPIFGEIFAKAVRSAASARGERITITEMLPDPEHAWLPDDDGNRYTCEMRMVAVDQLKPPDRNVYGTR
;
A
#
# COMPACT_ATOMS: atom_id res chain seq x y z
N LYS A 1 -1.86 1.41 29.18
CA LYS A 1 -3.03 2.29 28.97
C LYS A 1 -2.92 2.85 27.55
N ASP A 2 -4.01 3.08 26.83
CA ASP A 2 -3.96 3.69 25.48
C ASP A 2 -3.69 5.20 25.62
N TRP A 3 -2.42 5.59 25.70
CA TRP A 3 -1.97 6.97 25.81
C TRP A 3 -1.98 7.67 24.45
N ARG A 4 -2.11 9.00 24.44
CA ARG A 4 -2.12 9.82 23.22
C ARG A 4 -1.18 11.00 23.38
N LEU A 5 -0.17 11.07 22.52
CA LEU A 5 0.75 12.20 22.45
C LEU A 5 0.04 13.46 21.95
N ILE A 6 0.19 14.56 22.68
CA ILE A 6 -0.36 15.87 22.34
C ILE A 6 0.79 16.78 21.93
N PHE A 7 0.90 17.03 20.63
CA PHE A 7 2.02 17.78 20.03
C PHE A 7 1.56 18.99 19.19
N SER A 8 0.24 19.17 19.01
CA SER A 8 -0.34 20.29 18.27
C SER A 8 -1.53 20.89 19.02
N ALA A 9 -1.81 22.17 18.77
CA ALA A 9 -2.92 22.90 19.38
C ALA A 9 -4.30 22.34 19.02
N ASP A 10 -4.40 21.59 17.91
CA ASP A 10 -5.66 21.06 17.38
C ASP A 10 -5.98 19.63 17.89
N SER A 11 -5.24 19.14 18.88
CA SER A 11 -5.50 17.83 19.48
C SER A 11 -6.76 17.90 20.36
N ALA A 12 -7.88 17.35 19.88
CA ALA A 12 -9.16 17.37 20.58
C ALA A 12 -9.67 15.95 20.92
N GLY A 13 -10.53 15.86 21.94
CA GLY A 13 -11.23 14.61 22.28
C GLY A 13 -10.41 13.56 23.03
N VAL A 14 -9.21 13.90 23.50
CA VAL A 14 -8.37 13.00 24.32
C VAL A 14 -8.70 13.21 25.80
N PRO A 15 -9.10 12.14 26.54
CA PRO A 15 -9.31 12.24 27.98
C PRO A 15 -8.02 12.68 28.71
N PRO A 16 -8.07 13.62 29.66
CA PRO A 16 -6.88 14.16 30.33
C PRO A 16 -5.98 13.08 30.95
N GLU A 17 -6.58 12.02 31.49
CA GLU A 17 -5.88 10.88 32.11
C GLU A 17 -5.17 9.95 31.11
N ARG A 18 -5.31 10.21 29.81
CA ARG A 18 -4.64 9.52 28.70
C ARG A 18 -3.84 10.47 27.81
N ALA A 19 -3.89 11.77 28.08
CA ALA A 19 -3.17 12.77 27.32
C ALA A 19 -1.71 12.85 27.78
N LEU A 20 -0.77 12.78 26.85
CA LEU A 20 0.65 13.01 27.09
C LEU A 20 1.08 14.29 26.35
N PRO A 21 1.03 15.47 26.99
CA PRO A 21 1.59 16.69 26.42
C PRO A 21 3.08 16.52 26.12
N LEU A 22 3.51 16.84 24.90
CA LEU A 22 4.92 16.70 24.51
C LEU A 22 5.86 17.42 25.48
N GLY A 23 5.47 18.61 25.98
CA GLY A 23 6.26 19.37 26.96
C GLY A 23 6.38 18.74 28.36
N SER A 24 5.53 17.75 28.67
CA SER A 24 5.58 16.98 29.93
C SER A 24 6.54 15.79 29.86
N LEU A 25 7.13 15.53 28.69
CA LEU A 25 8.04 14.42 28.46
C LEU A 25 9.50 14.88 28.50
N ILE A 26 10.37 13.99 28.95
CA ILE A 26 11.83 14.10 28.90
C ILE A 26 12.39 12.86 28.19
N LEU A 27 13.47 13.05 27.42
CA LEU A 27 14.19 11.97 26.75
C LEU A 27 15.51 11.75 27.49
N GLU A 28 15.75 10.50 27.89
CA GLU A 28 16.95 10.09 28.61
C GLU A 28 17.60 8.90 27.90
N GLU A 29 18.93 8.79 28.01
CA GLU A 29 19.66 7.61 27.59
C GLU A 29 19.90 6.72 28.82
N CYS A 30 19.43 5.47 28.76
CA CYS A 30 19.53 4.50 29.84
C CYS A 30 20.07 3.18 29.28
N GLU A 31 21.23 2.74 29.77
CA GLU A 31 21.87 1.47 29.33
C GLU A 31 22.08 1.38 27.79
N GLY A 32 22.27 2.51 27.11
CA GLY A 32 22.43 2.60 25.66
C GLY A 32 21.12 2.66 24.86
N GLU A 33 19.98 2.69 25.56
CA GLU A 33 18.65 2.80 24.95
C GLU A 33 18.04 4.19 25.21
N LEU A 34 17.25 4.68 24.25
CA LEU A 34 16.53 5.95 24.37
C LEU A 34 15.16 5.72 25.01
N VAL A 35 14.94 6.37 26.15
CA VAL A 35 13.77 6.19 26.98
C VAL A 35 13.06 7.53 27.18
N VAL A 36 11.75 7.56 27.00
CA VAL A 36 10.93 8.75 27.24
C VAL A 36 10.24 8.61 28.60
N ARG A 37 10.32 9.65 29.44
CA ARG A 37 9.66 9.66 30.77
C ARG A 37 8.80 10.88 30.95
N THR A 38 7.76 10.77 31.77
CA THR A 38 7.04 11.96 32.24
C THR A 38 7.89 12.68 33.30
N ARG A 39 7.78 14.01 33.38
CA ARG A 39 8.53 14.83 34.34
C ARG A 39 8.25 14.51 35.81
N ASP A 40 7.09 13.92 36.10
CA ASP A 40 6.71 13.44 37.43
C ASP A 40 7.20 12.01 37.72
N ASP A 41 7.96 11.43 36.79
CA ASP A 41 8.57 10.10 36.88
C ASP A 41 7.57 8.94 36.95
N GLN A 42 6.27 9.22 36.73
CA GLN A 42 5.18 8.24 36.90
C GLN A 42 5.03 7.29 35.72
N GLN A 43 5.45 7.69 34.53
CA GLN A 43 5.34 6.89 33.31
C GLN A 43 6.66 6.92 32.53
N GLN A 44 6.92 5.82 31.84
CA GLN A 44 8.06 5.67 30.96
C GLN A 44 7.57 4.98 29.66
N PHE A 45 8.25 5.22 28.54
CA PHE A 45 7.90 4.72 27.21
C PHE A 45 9.17 4.47 26.38
N ASP A 46 9.07 3.56 25.42
CA ASP A 46 10.04 3.47 24.33
C ASP A 46 9.87 4.69 23.39
N LEU A 47 10.96 5.22 22.86
CA LEU A 47 10.91 6.37 21.94
C LEU A 47 10.05 6.06 20.69
N LEU A 48 10.16 4.86 20.13
CA LEU A 48 9.37 4.44 18.97
C LEU A 48 7.88 4.32 19.29
N GLU A 49 7.51 3.97 20.52
CA GLU A 49 6.11 3.94 20.95
C GLU A 49 5.50 5.35 20.97
N ILE A 50 6.25 6.35 21.47
CA ILE A 50 5.81 7.75 21.49
C ILE A 50 5.63 8.33 20.08
N PHE A 51 6.51 7.95 19.16
CA PHE A 51 6.49 8.44 17.77
C PHE A 51 5.84 7.49 16.78
N ASP A 52 5.17 6.42 17.25
CA ASP A 52 4.65 5.35 16.39
C ASP A 52 3.79 5.90 15.25
N SER A 53 2.80 6.75 15.56
CA SER A 53 1.92 7.30 14.53
C SER A 53 2.65 8.10 13.46
N PHE A 54 3.70 8.83 13.84
CA PHE A 54 4.49 9.63 12.89
C PHE A 54 5.37 8.75 12.02
N ILE A 55 6.08 7.81 12.66
CA ILE A 55 6.97 6.90 11.95
C ILE A 55 6.14 6.05 11.00
N SER A 56 5.04 5.46 11.49
CA SER A 56 4.12 4.64 10.70
C SER A 56 3.59 5.38 9.47
N ASP A 57 3.13 6.64 9.60
CA ASP A 57 2.66 7.44 8.45
C ASP A 57 3.78 7.65 7.42
N GLN A 58 4.99 7.99 7.89
CA GLN A 58 6.12 8.27 7.00
C GLN A 58 6.71 7.02 6.32
N VAL A 59 6.61 5.85 6.96
CA VAL A 59 7.24 4.62 6.47
C VAL A 59 6.28 3.64 5.80
N CYS A 60 4.97 3.80 5.97
CA CYS A 60 3.96 2.85 5.47
C CYS A 60 4.12 2.53 3.97
N ASP A 61 4.50 3.53 3.17
CA ASP A 61 4.68 3.40 1.73
C ASP A 61 6.12 3.06 1.29
N LEU A 62 7.09 3.10 2.22
CA LEU A 62 8.50 2.90 1.95
C LEU A 62 8.90 1.42 1.84
N PHE A 63 8.10 0.52 2.40
CA PHE A 63 8.42 -0.91 2.33
C PHE A 63 8.28 -1.42 0.87
N LYS A 64 9.41 -1.65 0.21
CA LYS A 64 9.52 -2.29 -1.10
C LYS A 64 10.37 -3.54 -0.95
N ILE A 65 9.79 -4.70 -1.21
CA ILE A 65 10.50 -5.99 -1.15
C ILE A 65 11.59 -6.06 -2.23
N LEU A 66 11.34 -5.46 -3.40
CA LEU A 66 12.26 -5.43 -4.53
C LEU A 66 12.38 -4.04 -5.14
N ALA A 67 13.55 -3.79 -5.74
CA ALA A 67 13.73 -2.66 -6.64
C ALA A 67 12.78 -2.79 -7.87
N PRO A 68 12.18 -1.69 -8.35
CA PRO A 68 11.33 -1.73 -9.54
C PRO A 68 12.11 -2.20 -10.79
N ALA A 69 11.55 -3.19 -11.48
CA ALA A 69 12.06 -3.68 -12.77
C ALA A 69 10.99 -3.51 -13.88
N PRO A 70 11.38 -3.54 -15.17
CA PRO A 70 10.42 -3.51 -16.29
C PRO A 70 9.36 -4.61 -16.19
N HIS A 71 9.74 -5.79 -15.72
CA HIS A 71 8.85 -6.87 -15.35
C HIS A 71 9.30 -7.46 -14.02
N THR A 72 8.35 -7.72 -13.14
CA THR A 72 8.56 -8.40 -11.86
C THR A 72 7.64 -9.61 -11.86
N PRO A 73 8.18 -10.85 -11.86
CA PRO A 73 7.33 -12.04 -11.79
C PRO A 73 6.57 -12.07 -10.45
N ARG A 74 5.53 -12.89 -10.36
CA ARG A 74 4.87 -13.15 -9.07
C ARG A 74 5.88 -13.76 -8.10
N ILE A 75 5.93 -13.25 -6.87
CA ILE A 75 6.83 -13.72 -5.81
C ILE A 75 6.02 -14.27 -4.67
N THR A 76 6.34 -15.50 -4.29
CA THR A 76 5.67 -16.23 -3.23
C THR A 76 6.66 -16.71 -2.18
N VAL A 77 6.25 -16.67 -0.92
CA VAL A 77 6.84 -17.45 0.17
C VAL A 77 5.81 -18.50 0.55
N ASP A 78 6.10 -19.77 0.25
CA ASP A 78 5.12 -20.86 0.30
C ASP A 78 3.82 -20.51 -0.45
N ARG A 79 2.72 -20.31 0.29
CA ARG A 79 1.39 -19.96 -0.24
C ARG A 79 1.08 -18.47 -0.14
N LEU A 80 2.00 -17.66 0.38
CA LEU A 80 1.83 -16.21 0.53
C LEU A 80 2.41 -15.49 -0.69
N VAL A 81 1.56 -14.78 -1.43
CA VAL A 81 2.01 -13.90 -2.51
C VAL A 81 2.45 -12.57 -1.89
N VAL A 82 3.76 -12.33 -1.90
CA VAL A 82 4.36 -11.09 -1.35
C VAL A 82 4.54 -10.01 -2.42
N CYS A 83 4.59 -10.40 -3.70
CA CYS A 83 4.57 -9.48 -4.83
C CYS A 83 3.74 -10.09 -5.97
N ARG A 84 2.79 -9.31 -6.48
CA ARG A 84 1.99 -9.68 -7.66
C ARG A 84 2.79 -9.38 -8.92
N GLU A 85 2.61 -10.23 -9.92
CA GLU A 85 3.22 -10.03 -11.23
C GLU A 85 2.90 -8.64 -11.77
N THR A 86 3.95 -7.93 -12.17
CA THR A 86 3.87 -6.50 -12.48
C THR A 86 4.72 -6.18 -13.70
N TRP A 87 4.17 -5.38 -14.62
CA TRP A 87 4.85 -4.85 -15.80
C TRP A 87 4.89 -3.32 -15.74
N ARG A 88 5.97 -2.73 -16.25
CA ARG A 88 6.21 -1.28 -16.21
C ARG A 88 6.69 -0.76 -17.56
N PHE A 89 5.90 0.11 -18.18
CA PHE A 89 6.19 0.65 -19.52
C PHE A 89 6.31 2.17 -19.47
N ALA A 90 7.20 2.74 -20.28
CA ALA A 90 7.06 4.15 -20.59
C ALA A 90 5.84 4.32 -21.53
N PRO A 91 5.08 5.42 -21.45
CA PRO A 91 3.94 5.63 -22.34
C PRO A 91 4.30 5.58 -23.83
N VAL A 92 5.54 5.97 -24.18
CA VAL A 92 6.07 5.92 -25.56
C VAL A 92 6.22 4.49 -26.10
N ASP A 93 6.38 3.49 -25.22
CA ASP A 93 6.50 2.08 -25.59
C ASP A 93 5.14 1.42 -25.87
N LEU A 94 4.03 2.19 -25.82
CA LEU A 94 2.66 1.73 -25.98
C LEU A 94 1.97 2.40 -27.19
N PRO A 95 2.51 2.24 -28.41
CA PRO A 95 2.01 2.95 -29.60
C PRO A 95 0.57 2.58 -29.96
N TRP A 96 0.08 1.40 -29.55
CA TRP A 96 -1.30 0.98 -29.74
C TRP A 96 -2.30 1.99 -29.15
N ALA A 97 -1.97 2.67 -28.05
CA ALA A 97 -2.86 3.62 -27.39
C ALA A 97 -3.10 4.90 -28.22
N PHE A 98 -2.26 5.17 -29.23
CA PHE A 98 -2.28 6.36 -30.07
C PHE A 98 -2.86 6.11 -31.47
N ARG A 99 -3.28 4.88 -31.77
CA ARG A 99 -4.04 4.60 -33.00
C ARG A 99 -5.27 5.48 -33.05
N VAL A 100 -5.61 6.02 -34.23
CA VAL A 100 -6.75 6.93 -34.39
C VAL A 100 -8.06 6.13 -34.32
N ASP A 101 -8.13 5.05 -35.09
CA ASP A 101 -9.30 4.18 -35.17
C ASP A 101 -9.47 3.36 -33.86
N PRO A 102 -10.64 3.40 -33.20
CA PRO A 102 -10.89 2.63 -31.98
C PRO A 102 -10.78 1.12 -32.15
N LEU A 103 -11.16 0.58 -33.31
CA LEU A 103 -11.07 -0.86 -33.55
C LEU A 103 -9.62 -1.30 -33.71
N GLU A 104 -8.82 -0.58 -34.51
CA GLU A 104 -7.37 -0.80 -34.63
C GLU A 104 -6.69 -0.72 -33.26
N ARG A 105 -7.03 0.31 -32.46
CA ARG A 105 -6.51 0.50 -31.11
C ARG A 105 -6.79 -0.71 -30.21
N TYR A 106 -8.02 -1.22 -30.23
CA TYR A 106 -8.41 -2.38 -29.45
C TYR A 106 -7.68 -3.66 -29.91
N ILE A 107 -7.61 -3.91 -31.22
CA ILE A 107 -6.91 -5.08 -31.78
C ILE A 107 -5.42 -5.06 -31.44
N GLU A 108 -4.76 -3.91 -31.62
CA GLU A 108 -3.34 -3.76 -31.33
C GLU A 108 -3.05 -3.87 -29.83
N MET A 109 -3.92 -3.34 -28.98
CA MET A 109 -3.85 -3.56 -27.53
C MET A 109 -3.91 -5.07 -27.20
N ARG A 110 -4.85 -5.82 -27.78
CA ARG A 110 -5.00 -7.27 -27.56
C ARG A 110 -3.78 -8.07 -28.06
N ARG A 111 -3.20 -7.67 -29.20
CA ARG A 111 -1.96 -8.29 -29.72
C ARG A 111 -0.80 -8.03 -28.79
N TRP A 112 -0.66 -6.78 -28.34
CA TRP A 112 0.40 -6.37 -27.43
C TRP A 112 0.29 -7.09 -26.07
N THR A 113 -0.89 -7.13 -25.43
CA THR A 113 -1.05 -7.82 -24.14
C THR A 113 -0.76 -9.32 -24.23
N LYS A 114 -1.17 -9.96 -25.34
CA LYS A 114 -0.82 -11.36 -25.61
C LYS A 114 0.69 -11.57 -25.74
N ALA A 115 1.40 -10.67 -26.43
CA ALA A 115 2.85 -10.73 -26.57
C ALA A 115 3.58 -10.51 -25.23
N GLN A 116 3.01 -9.73 -24.32
CA GLN A 116 3.50 -9.54 -22.95
C GLN A 116 3.08 -10.65 -21.98
N GLN A 117 2.30 -11.64 -22.44
CA GLN A 117 1.73 -12.72 -21.63
C GLN A 117 0.89 -12.22 -20.43
N MET A 118 0.23 -11.08 -20.59
CA MET A 118 -0.60 -10.50 -19.52
C MET A 118 -1.92 -11.27 -19.34
N PRO A 119 -2.43 -11.38 -18.10
CA PRO A 119 -3.75 -11.96 -17.84
C PRO A 119 -4.87 -11.07 -18.41
N ARG A 120 -6.07 -11.65 -18.54
CA ARG A 120 -7.27 -10.90 -18.97
C ARG A 120 -7.60 -9.73 -18.05
N PHE A 121 -7.42 -9.92 -16.74
CA PHE A 121 -7.78 -8.98 -15.70
C PHE A 121 -6.53 -8.41 -15.03
N PHE A 122 -6.41 -7.09 -15.00
CA PHE A 122 -5.30 -6.41 -14.34
C PHE A 122 -5.70 -5.03 -13.83
N PHE A 123 -4.85 -4.46 -12.98
CA PHE A 123 -4.93 -3.09 -12.52
C PHE A 123 -3.88 -2.24 -13.20
N VAL A 124 -4.24 -1.00 -13.52
CA VAL A 124 -3.34 -0.01 -14.11
C VAL A 124 -3.20 1.17 -13.15
N ARG A 125 -1.96 1.56 -12.87
CA ARG A 125 -1.61 2.80 -12.18
C ARG A 125 -0.80 3.68 -13.11
N THR A 126 -1.13 4.96 -13.18
CA THR A 126 -0.39 5.93 -13.99
C THR A 126 0.19 7.04 -13.10
N PRO A 127 1.15 7.83 -13.60
CA PRO A 127 1.66 9.02 -12.91
C PRO A 127 0.56 9.99 -12.46
N ASN A 128 -0.42 10.19 -13.34
CA ASN A 128 -1.49 11.16 -13.16
C ASN A 128 -2.67 10.61 -12.35
N GLU A 129 -2.74 9.29 -12.15
CA GLU A 129 -3.82 8.62 -11.41
C GLU A 129 -3.21 7.72 -10.33
N ARG A 130 -3.22 8.22 -9.10
CA ARG A 130 -2.62 7.52 -7.96
C ARG A 130 -3.33 6.20 -7.66
N LYS A 131 -4.66 6.13 -7.80
CA LYS A 131 -5.43 4.93 -7.47
C LYS A 131 -5.43 3.96 -8.66
N PRO A 132 -4.94 2.72 -8.50
CA PRO A 132 -5.02 1.75 -9.57
C PRO A 132 -6.47 1.50 -9.99
N PHE A 133 -6.72 1.42 -11.30
CA PHE A 133 -8.04 1.10 -11.86
C PHE A 133 -8.04 -0.25 -12.55
N TYR A 134 -9.18 -0.93 -12.49
CA TYR A 134 -9.38 -2.25 -13.07
C TYR A 134 -9.56 -2.19 -14.59
N VAL A 135 -9.02 -3.19 -15.29
CA VAL A 135 -9.17 -3.40 -16.73
C VAL A 135 -9.54 -4.86 -16.99
N ASP A 136 -10.62 -5.06 -17.74
CA ASP A 136 -10.96 -6.33 -18.40
C ASP A 136 -10.64 -6.22 -19.90
N LEU A 137 -9.71 -7.02 -20.40
CA LEU A 137 -9.33 -7.02 -21.81
C LEU A 137 -10.46 -7.42 -22.77
N ASP A 138 -11.48 -8.16 -22.33
CA ASP A 138 -12.63 -8.50 -23.16
C ASP A 138 -13.65 -7.37 -23.27
N SER A 139 -13.48 -6.27 -22.53
CA SER A 139 -14.31 -5.08 -22.63
C SER A 139 -13.63 -3.99 -23.46
N PRO A 140 -14.16 -3.62 -24.64
CA PRO A 140 -13.65 -2.50 -25.43
C PRO A 140 -13.68 -1.17 -24.66
N ILE A 141 -14.65 -0.99 -23.75
CA ILE A 141 -14.76 0.22 -22.93
C ILE A 141 -13.56 0.33 -21.97
N PHE A 142 -13.18 -0.76 -21.29
CA PHE A 142 -11.99 -0.75 -20.44
C PHE A 142 -10.71 -0.58 -21.26
N GLY A 143 -10.64 -1.14 -22.48
CA GLY A 143 -9.55 -0.89 -23.42
C GLY A 143 -9.40 0.59 -23.80
N GLU A 144 -10.51 1.29 -24.06
CA GLU A 144 -10.50 2.73 -24.37
C GLU A 144 -10.09 3.59 -23.15
N ILE A 145 -10.58 3.25 -21.95
CA ILE A 145 -10.16 3.90 -20.70
C ILE A 145 -8.64 3.73 -20.51
N PHE A 146 -8.14 2.52 -20.72
CA PHE A 146 -6.72 2.24 -20.60
C PHE A 146 -5.89 3.02 -21.62
N ALA A 147 -6.31 3.04 -22.89
CA ALA A 147 -5.66 3.84 -23.92
C ALA A 147 -5.63 5.34 -23.57
N LYS A 148 -6.74 5.88 -23.05
CA LYS A 148 -6.82 7.27 -22.59
C LYS A 148 -5.84 7.54 -21.45
N ALA A 149 -5.73 6.62 -20.50
CA ALA A 149 -4.79 6.72 -19.38
C ALA A 149 -3.33 6.73 -19.88
N VAL A 150 -3.00 5.88 -20.85
CA VAL A 150 -1.67 5.88 -21.50
C VAL A 150 -1.37 7.22 -22.17
N ARG A 151 -2.31 7.75 -22.96
CA ARG A 151 -2.14 9.05 -23.62
C ARG A 151 -1.99 10.19 -22.62
N SER A 152 -2.75 10.17 -21.52
CA SER A 152 -2.63 11.17 -20.46
C SER A 152 -1.27 11.10 -19.77
N ALA A 153 -0.76 9.90 -19.50
CA ALA A 153 0.54 9.70 -18.86
C ALA A 153 1.71 10.13 -19.75
N ALA A 154 1.53 10.22 -21.07
CA ALA A 154 2.61 10.59 -21.99
C ALA A 154 3.18 12.00 -21.79
N SER A 155 2.46 12.89 -21.12
CA SER A 155 2.97 14.22 -20.75
C SER A 155 3.89 14.19 -19.52
N ALA A 156 3.85 13.14 -18.70
CA ALA A 156 4.70 12.97 -17.53
C ALA A 156 6.06 12.37 -17.94
N ARG A 157 7.10 13.21 -18.03
CA ARG A 157 8.45 12.78 -18.45
C ARG A 157 9.08 11.88 -17.38
N GLY A 158 9.58 10.71 -17.82
CA GLY A 158 10.38 9.81 -16.98
C GLY A 158 9.58 8.87 -16.08
N GLU A 159 8.27 9.03 -15.98
CA GLU A 159 7.43 8.17 -15.16
C GLU A 159 6.81 7.02 -15.98
N ARG A 160 6.64 5.86 -15.33
CA ARG A 160 6.17 4.63 -15.96
C ARG A 160 4.74 4.31 -15.56
N ILE A 161 4.00 3.74 -16.49
CA ILE A 161 2.71 3.11 -16.22
C ILE A 161 3.00 1.75 -15.59
N THR A 162 2.36 1.46 -14.47
CA THR A 162 2.46 0.18 -13.77
C THR A 162 1.20 -0.62 -14.00
N ILE A 163 1.37 -1.85 -14.48
CA ILE A 163 0.29 -2.81 -14.71
C ILE A 163 0.54 -3.97 -13.76
N THR A 164 -0.43 -4.33 -12.93
CA THR A 164 -0.32 -5.43 -11.96
C THR A 164 -1.45 -6.42 -12.17
N GLU A 165 -1.15 -7.71 -12.14
CA GLU A 165 -2.16 -8.76 -12.27
C GLU A 165 -3.31 -8.62 -11.25
N MET A 166 -4.52 -9.01 -11.66
CA MET A 166 -5.61 -9.23 -10.72
C MET A 166 -5.42 -10.57 -10.01
N LEU A 167 -5.41 -10.54 -8.68
CA LEU A 167 -5.22 -11.67 -7.79
C LEU A 167 -5.91 -11.39 -6.43
N PRO A 168 -6.90 -12.19 -6.01
CA PRO A 168 -7.56 -13.21 -6.81
C PRO A 168 -8.22 -12.60 -8.06
N ASP A 169 -8.20 -13.34 -9.17
CA ASP A 169 -9.10 -13.06 -10.30
C ASP A 169 -10.54 -13.51 -9.94
N PRO A 170 -11.56 -13.20 -10.76
CA PRO A 170 -12.94 -13.57 -10.46
C PRO A 170 -13.18 -15.08 -10.27
N GLU A 171 -12.40 -15.94 -10.93
CA GLU A 171 -12.50 -17.41 -10.78
C GLU A 171 -11.94 -17.87 -9.43
N HIS A 172 -10.98 -17.12 -8.87
CA HIS A 172 -10.33 -17.40 -7.60
C HIS A 172 -10.93 -16.61 -6.41
N ALA A 173 -12.03 -15.87 -6.61
CA ALA A 173 -12.75 -15.21 -5.51
C ALA A 173 -13.24 -16.26 -4.50
N TRP A 174 -12.93 -16.10 -3.22
CA TRP A 174 -13.02 -17.21 -2.26
C TRP A 174 -14.17 -17.11 -1.26
N LEU A 175 -14.84 -15.96 -1.15
CA LEU A 175 -15.95 -15.75 -0.22
C LEU A 175 -17.30 -16.00 -0.92
N PRO A 176 -18.02 -17.09 -0.61
CA PRO A 176 -19.35 -17.34 -1.14
C PRO A 176 -20.45 -16.67 -0.30
N ASP A 177 -21.61 -16.38 -0.93
CA ASP A 177 -22.89 -16.22 -0.24
C ASP A 177 -23.68 -17.56 -0.20
N ASP A 178 -24.89 -17.52 0.34
CA ASP A 178 -25.78 -18.69 0.45
C ASP A 178 -26.27 -19.20 -0.93
N ASP A 179 -26.26 -18.35 -1.96
CA ASP A 179 -26.61 -18.68 -3.34
C ASP A 179 -25.41 -19.19 -4.15
N GLY A 180 -24.21 -19.22 -3.56
CA GLY A 180 -22.96 -19.67 -4.19
C GLY A 180 -22.25 -18.60 -5.04
N ASN A 181 -22.71 -17.35 -5.04
CA ASN A 181 -22.01 -16.23 -5.67
C ASN A 181 -20.73 -15.90 -4.90
N ARG A 182 -19.65 -15.56 -5.62
CA ARG A 182 -18.34 -15.27 -5.01
C ARG A 182 -18.04 -13.78 -5.06
N TYR A 183 -17.45 -13.26 -3.98
CA TYR A 183 -17.17 -11.84 -3.80
C TYR A 183 -15.68 -11.55 -3.60
N THR A 184 -15.24 -10.37 -4.04
CA THR A 184 -13.95 -9.83 -3.62
C THR A 184 -14.01 -9.46 -2.15
N CYS A 185 -13.03 -9.91 -1.38
CA CYS A 185 -12.96 -9.62 0.06
C CYS A 185 -11.50 -9.48 0.51
N GLU A 186 -11.33 -8.76 1.61
CA GLU A 186 -10.03 -8.54 2.27
C GLU A 186 -10.16 -8.95 3.74
N MET A 187 -9.23 -9.78 4.22
CA MET A 187 -9.11 -10.08 5.65
C MET A 187 -7.94 -9.28 6.21
N ARG A 188 -8.21 -8.40 7.18
CA ARG A 188 -7.19 -7.62 7.86
C ARG A 188 -6.89 -8.25 9.22
N MET A 189 -5.61 -8.42 9.51
CA MET A 189 -5.13 -8.98 10.77
C MET A 189 -3.98 -8.14 11.31
N VAL A 190 -3.83 -8.13 12.64
CA VAL A 190 -2.69 -7.55 13.33
C VAL A 190 -1.86 -8.69 13.89
N ALA A 191 -0.61 -8.78 13.48
CA ALA A 191 0.38 -9.68 14.06
C ALA A 191 1.33 -8.86 14.92
N VAL A 192 1.56 -9.29 16.15
CA VAL A 192 2.50 -8.67 17.09
C VAL A 192 3.60 -9.66 17.43
N ASP A 193 4.83 -9.17 17.52
CA ASP A 193 5.94 -9.98 17.98
C ASP A 193 5.76 -10.30 19.47
N GLN A 194 5.78 -11.60 19.80
CA GLN A 194 5.66 -12.11 21.16
C GLN A 194 7.03 -12.30 21.84
N LEU A 195 8.13 -12.19 21.08
CA LEU A 195 9.51 -12.36 21.58
C LEU A 195 10.09 -11.08 22.17
N LYS A 196 9.51 -9.91 21.84
CA LYS A 196 9.50 -8.80 22.78
C LYS A 196 8.55 -9.21 23.91
N PRO A 197 9.02 -9.32 25.18
CA PRO A 197 8.08 -9.45 26.29
C PRO A 197 7.02 -8.36 26.12
N PRO A 198 5.72 -8.64 26.30
CA PRO A 198 4.73 -7.58 26.42
C PRO A 198 5.19 -6.73 27.59
N ASP A 199 5.82 -5.59 27.32
CA ASP A 199 6.52 -4.69 28.22
C ASP A 199 7.09 -5.36 29.49
N ARG A 200 8.42 -5.28 29.70
CA ARG A 200 8.87 -5.11 31.10
C ARG A 200 8.06 -3.93 31.63
N ASN A 201 7.00 -4.20 32.41
CA ASN A 201 5.99 -3.25 32.86
C ASN A 201 6.57 -1.84 32.94
N VAL A 202 6.38 -1.05 31.88
CA VAL A 202 6.68 0.38 31.94
C VAL A 202 5.50 1.14 32.56
N TYR A 203 4.39 0.44 32.80
CA TYR A 203 3.29 0.85 33.67
C TYR A 203 3.55 0.58 35.16
N GLY A 204 4.81 0.65 35.60
CA GLY A 204 5.16 0.63 37.01
C GLY A 204 4.98 2.02 37.61
N THR A 205 3.85 2.26 38.25
CA THR A 205 3.76 3.33 39.25
C THR A 205 4.75 2.97 40.36
N ARG A 206 5.75 3.83 40.59
CA ARG A 206 6.42 3.84 41.91
C ARG A 206 5.56 4.58 42.91
#